data_AF-A0A524DPA2-F1
#
_entry.id   AF-A0A524DPA2-F1
#
_cell.length_a   1.000
_cell.length_b   1.000
_cell.length_c   1.000
_cell.angle_alpha   90.00
_cell.angle_beta   90.00
_cell.angle_gamma   90.00
#
_symmetry.space_group_name_H-M   'P 1'
#
loop_
_entity.id
_entity.type
_entity.pdbx_description
1 polymer ?
#
loop_
_entity_poly.entity_id
_entity_poly.type
_entity_poly.pdbx_seq_one_letter_code
_entity_poly.pdbx_strand_id
1 'polypeptide(L)'
;MSNEKYEYNSLEKDTIYIKEKYKKKGKEYGFVELDKSLISILVKSIDLMSVSPSISAKFSEKIEKFIMPRYTEINEILYIEKESPTIIKVEISKENQKEMLNAFTVPNVITGLQKERNLLKELINRLKSVKFFKLK
;
A
#
# COMPACT_ATOMS: atom_id res chain seq x y z
N MET A 1 18.44 -8.28 -20.38
CA MET A 1 17.53 -7.55 -19.48
C MET A 1 16.23 -8.31 -19.46
N SER A 2 15.90 -8.90 -18.33
CA SER A 2 14.72 -9.75 -18.17
C SER A 2 13.47 -8.89 -18.32
N ASN A 3 12.71 -9.10 -19.40
CA ASN A 3 11.32 -8.66 -19.48
C ASN A 3 10.50 -9.54 -18.53
N GLU A 4 10.63 -9.33 -17.22
CA GLU A 4 9.60 -9.77 -16.29
C GLU A 4 8.41 -8.84 -16.51
N LYS A 5 7.52 -9.24 -17.44
CA LYS A 5 6.17 -8.68 -17.48
C LYS A 5 5.58 -8.93 -16.09
N TYR A 6 5.37 -7.85 -15.33
CA TYR A 6 4.71 -7.90 -14.03
C TYR A 6 3.29 -8.50 -14.21
N GLU A 7 3.16 -9.82 -14.04
CA GLU A 7 1.94 -10.62 -14.24
C GLU A 7 0.71 -10.14 -13.44
N TYR A 8 0.92 -9.23 -12.49
CA TYR A 8 -0.05 -8.90 -11.44
C TYR A 8 -0.75 -7.56 -11.65
N ASN A 9 -0.36 -6.82 -12.69
CA ASN A 9 -0.91 -5.50 -13.02
C ASN A 9 -1.79 -5.57 -14.27
N SER A 10 -3.00 -5.04 -14.17
CA SER A 10 -3.86 -4.80 -15.33
C SER A 10 -4.20 -3.32 -15.41
N LEU A 11 -4.10 -2.75 -16.61
CA LEU A 11 -4.55 -1.40 -16.92
C LEU A 11 -5.91 -1.51 -17.61
N GLU A 12 -6.94 -0.96 -16.97
CA GLU A 12 -8.28 -0.84 -17.56
C GLU A 12 -8.80 0.58 -17.33
N LYS A 13 -9.13 1.31 -18.40
CA LYS A 13 -9.87 2.59 -18.33
C LYS A 13 -9.37 3.52 -17.20
N ASP A 14 -8.10 3.92 -17.28
CA ASP A 14 -7.44 4.81 -16.30
C ASP A 14 -7.34 4.27 -14.87
N THR A 15 -7.51 2.96 -14.69
CA THR A 15 -7.36 2.27 -13.41
C THR A 15 -6.22 1.25 -13.47
N ILE A 16 -5.27 1.36 -12.55
CA ILE A 16 -4.23 0.35 -12.32
C ILE A 16 -4.68 -0.58 -11.20
N TYR A 17 -4.67 -1.88 -11.45
CA TYR A 17 -4.93 -2.90 -10.43
C TYR A 17 -3.63 -3.52 -9.96
N ILE A 18 -3.42 -3.58 -8.65
CA ILE A 18 -2.23 -4.16 -8.02
C ILE A 18 -2.68 -5.26 -7.08
N LYS A 19 -2.30 -6.51 -7.38
CA LYS A 19 -2.86 -7.69 -6.71
C LYS A 19 -2.02 -8.26 -5.56
N GLU A 20 -2.77 -8.93 -4.70
CA GLU A 20 -2.42 -9.88 -3.65
C GLU A 20 -1.35 -10.96 -3.94
N LYS A 21 -0.05 -10.72 -4.23
CA LYS A 21 0.88 -11.83 -4.64
C LYS A 21 0.86 -13.08 -3.74
N TYR A 22 0.79 -12.91 -2.42
CA TYR A 22 0.83 -14.01 -1.44
C TYR A 22 -0.55 -14.34 -0.84
N LYS A 23 -1.60 -14.26 -1.65
CA LYS A 23 -2.96 -14.63 -1.22
C LYS A 23 -3.01 -16.03 -0.64
N LYS A 24 -3.69 -16.17 0.50
CA LYS A 24 -3.94 -17.43 1.19
C LYS A 24 -5.43 -17.72 1.18
N LYS A 25 -5.81 -18.97 0.85
CA LYS A 25 -7.20 -19.42 0.93
C LYS A 25 -7.76 -19.22 2.34
N GLY A 26 -9.04 -18.88 2.42
CA GLY A 26 -9.72 -18.62 3.68
C GLY A 26 -9.41 -17.27 4.34
N LYS A 27 -8.51 -16.45 3.77
CA LYS A 27 -8.26 -15.07 4.22
C LYS A 27 -9.16 -14.07 3.49
N GLU A 28 -9.28 -12.89 4.09
CA GLU A 28 -10.11 -11.79 3.61
C GLU A 28 -9.26 -10.75 2.87
N TYR A 29 -9.70 -10.35 1.67
CA TYR A 29 -9.03 -9.38 0.80
C TYR A 29 -10.02 -8.32 0.32
N GLY A 30 -9.54 -7.11 0.11
CA GLY A 30 -10.31 -6.00 -0.43
C GLY A 30 -9.43 -5.08 -1.26
N PHE A 31 -10.06 -4.18 -2.02
CA PHE A 31 -9.35 -3.16 -2.80
C PHE A 31 -9.48 -1.81 -2.12
N VAL A 32 -8.35 -1.10 -2.00
CA VAL A 32 -8.32 0.32 -1.67
C VAL A 32 -8.02 1.12 -2.93
N GLU A 33 -8.83 2.14 -3.19
CA GLU A 33 -8.63 3.08 -4.29
C GLU A 33 -7.82 4.27 -3.80
N LEU A 34 -6.68 4.50 -4.45
CA LEU A 34 -5.70 5.54 -4.10
C LEU A 34 -5.32 6.31 -5.35
N ASP A 35 -5.17 7.63 -5.24
CA ASP A 35 -4.52 8.43 -6.27
C ASP A 35 -3.00 8.44 -6.08
N LYS A 36 -2.28 9.07 -7.01
CA LYS A 36 -0.81 9.19 -6.96
C LYS A 36 -0.31 9.84 -5.66
N SER A 37 -1.03 10.83 -5.14
CA SER A 37 -0.66 11.55 -3.91
C SER A 37 -0.75 10.62 -2.70
N LEU A 38 -1.84 9.85 -2.60
CA LEU A 38 -2.06 8.90 -1.51
C LEU A 38 -1.09 7.72 -1.57
N ILE A 39 -0.72 7.25 -2.77
CA ILE A 39 0.35 6.27 -2.93
C ILE A 39 1.69 6.83 -2.42
N SER A 40 2.04 8.07 -2.78
CA SER A 40 3.28 8.69 -2.30
C SER A 40 3.33 8.75 -0.77
N ILE A 41 2.22 9.11 -0.13
CA ILE A 41 2.13 9.10 1.34
C ILE A 41 2.24 7.69 1.89
N LEU A 42 1.61 6.72 1.25
CA LEU A 42 1.67 5.34 1.67
C LEU A 42 3.11 4.80 1.64
N VAL A 43 3.86 5.05 0.57
CA VAL A 43 5.28 4.71 0.44
C VAL A 43 6.11 5.36 1.55
N LYS A 44 6.01 6.69 1.69
CA LYS A 44 6.73 7.43 2.73
C LYS A 44 6.43 6.90 4.13
N SER A 45 5.17 6.54 4.38
CA SER A 45 4.75 5.97 5.67
C SER A 45 5.45 4.65 5.95
N ILE A 46 5.56 3.78 4.95
CA ILE A 46 6.21 2.48 5.07
C ILE A 46 7.71 2.63 5.31
N ASP A 47 8.36 3.58 4.64
CA ASP A 47 9.77 3.88 4.88
C ASP A 47 10.00 4.38 6.31
N LEU A 48 9.12 5.25 6.82
CA LEU A 48 9.18 5.73 8.21
C LEU A 48 8.91 4.60 9.23
N MET A 49 8.10 3.62 8.85
CA MET A 49 7.80 2.44 9.67
C MET A 49 8.99 1.48 9.71
N SER A 50 9.56 1.10 8.56
CA SER A 50 10.61 0.07 8.47
C SER A 50 11.84 0.40 9.31
N VAL A 51 12.19 1.69 9.40
CA VAL A 51 13.34 2.18 10.18
C VAL A 51 12.99 2.58 11.62
N SER A 52 11.75 2.40 12.06
CA SER A 52 11.32 2.85 13.39
C SER A 52 11.71 1.87 14.49
N PRO A 53 12.43 2.31 15.55
CA PRO A 53 12.74 1.47 16.70
C PRO A 53 11.49 1.13 17.55
N SER A 54 10.37 1.83 17.34
CA SER A 54 9.09 1.56 18.02
C SER A 54 8.28 0.45 17.34
N ILE A 55 8.75 -0.08 16.22
CA ILE A 55 8.11 -1.17 15.49
C ILE A 55 8.75 -2.50 15.86
N SER A 56 7.93 -3.52 16.13
CA SER A 56 8.43 -4.86 16.41
C SER A 56 9.19 -5.44 15.21
N ALA A 57 10.29 -6.15 15.47
CA ALA A 57 11.08 -6.82 14.41
C ALA A 57 10.22 -7.71 13.50
N LYS A 58 9.23 -8.40 14.06
CA LYS A 58 8.27 -9.21 13.30
C LYS A 58 7.44 -8.39 12.31
N PHE A 59 7.07 -7.16 12.67
CA PHE A 59 6.33 -6.27 11.76
C PHE A 59 7.27 -5.60 10.75
N SER A 60 8.51 -5.26 11.14
CA SER A 60 9.52 -4.78 10.20
C SER A 60 9.87 -5.82 9.13
N GLU A 61 10.10 -7.08 9.52
CA GLU A 61 10.30 -8.18 8.57
C GLU A 61 9.09 -8.38 7.63
N LYS A 62 7.87 -8.18 8.13
CA LYS A 62 6.67 -8.24 7.29
C LYS A 62 6.62 -7.07 6.32
N ILE A 63 7.02 -5.88 6.76
CA ILE A 63 7.12 -4.70 5.91
C ILE A 63 8.09 -5.00 4.75
N GLU A 64 9.29 -5.48 5.06
CA GLU A 64 10.31 -5.79 4.06
C GLU A 64 9.89 -6.92 3.11
N LYS A 65 9.29 -7.99 3.63
CA LYS A 65 8.98 -9.20 2.83
C LYS A 65 7.70 -9.10 2.00
N PHE A 66 6.68 -8.39 2.48
CA PHE A 66 5.34 -8.44 1.87
C PHE A 66 4.83 -7.08 1.40
N ILE A 67 5.22 -6.01 2.10
CA ILE A 67 4.74 -4.66 1.84
C ILE A 67 5.70 -4.04 0.81
N MET A 68 6.96 -3.79 1.13
CA MET A 68 7.94 -3.06 0.27
C MET A 68 8.04 -3.52 -1.19
N PRO A 69 8.07 -4.83 -1.52
CA PRO A 69 8.18 -5.27 -2.91
C PRO A 69 7.00 -4.78 -3.76
N ARG A 70 5.79 -4.75 -3.19
CA ARG A 70 4.61 -4.20 -3.88
C ARG A 70 4.74 -2.71 -4.12
N TYR A 71 5.26 -1.97 -3.14
CA TYR A 71 5.42 -0.52 -3.24
C TYR A 71 6.47 -0.11 -4.26
N THR A 72 7.47 -0.95 -4.48
CA THR A 72 8.42 -0.79 -5.59
C THR A 72 7.70 -0.93 -6.92
N GLU A 73 6.85 -1.97 -7.07
CA GLU A 73 6.01 -2.12 -8.27
C GLU A 73 5.08 -0.91 -8.47
N ILE A 74 4.47 -0.36 -7.40
CA ILE A 74 3.60 0.83 -7.53
C ILE A 74 4.41 2.06 -7.98
N ASN A 75 5.59 2.30 -7.39
CA ASN A 75 6.44 3.44 -7.75
C ASN A 75 6.96 3.35 -9.19
N GLU A 76 7.32 2.15 -9.65
CA GLU A 76 7.74 1.93 -11.04
C GLU A 76 6.61 2.21 -12.03
N ILE A 77 5.37 1.79 -11.74
CA ILE A 77 4.22 2.09 -12.58
C ILE A 77 3.91 3.61 -12.57
N LEU A 78 3.96 4.25 -11.41
CA LEU A 78 3.76 5.69 -11.28
C LEU A 78 4.79 6.50 -12.07
N TYR A 79 6.02 6.01 -12.16
CA TYR A 79 7.10 6.65 -12.89
C TYR A 79 6.89 6.57 -14.41
N ILE A 80 6.31 5.46 -14.89
CA ILE A 80 6.05 5.20 -16.31
C ILE A 80 4.79 5.96 -16.80
N GLU A 81 3.72 5.98 -16.01
CA GLU A 81 2.41 6.57 -16.36
C GLU A 81 2.36 8.07 -16.00
N LYS A 82 3.08 8.91 -16.75
CA LYS A 82 3.35 10.32 -16.38
C LYS A 82 2.13 11.27 -16.37
N GLU A 83 1.07 11.05 -17.16
CA GLU A 83 0.12 12.14 -17.48
C GLU A 83 -1.32 12.02 -16.94
N SER A 84 -1.79 10.87 -16.46
CA SER A 84 -3.20 10.73 -16.03
C SER A 84 -3.39 10.70 -14.50
N PRO A 85 -4.52 11.20 -13.97
CA PRO A 85 -4.96 10.91 -12.60
C PRO A 85 -5.44 9.45 -12.55
N THR A 86 -4.47 8.53 -12.53
CA THR A 86 -4.77 7.11 -12.54
C THR A 86 -5.28 6.71 -11.17
N ILE A 87 -6.49 6.16 -11.11
CA ILE A 87 -7.00 5.52 -9.89
C ILE A 87 -6.21 4.23 -9.73
N ILE A 88 -5.56 4.04 -8.58
CA ILE A 88 -4.77 2.86 -8.28
C ILE A 88 -5.54 2.03 -7.28
N LYS A 89 -6.00 0.86 -7.72
CA LYS A 89 -6.67 -0.15 -6.89
C LYS A 89 -5.63 -1.10 -6.34
N VAL A 90 -5.27 -0.90 -5.08
CA VAL A 90 -4.35 -1.77 -4.36
C VAL A 90 -5.15 -2.82 -3.61
N GLU A 91 -4.89 -4.09 -3.92
CA GLU A 91 -5.46 -5.19 -3.16
C GLU A 91 -4.69 -5.42 -1.86
N ILE A 92 -5.42 -5.54 -0.76
CA ILE A 92 -4.86 -5.69 0.57
C ILE A 92 -5.65 -6.72 1.38
N SER A 93 -4.93 -7.56 2.12
CA SER A 93 -5.53 -8.44 3.12
C SER A 93 -6.02 -7.65 4.33
N LYS A 94 -7.07 -8.13 4.98
CA LYS A 94 -7.59 -7.53 6.22
C LYS A 94 -6.56 -7.46 7.34
N GLU A 95 -5.67 -8.46 7.41
CA GLU A 95 -4.56 -8.49 8.37
C GLU A 95 -3.57 -7.35 8.09
N ASN A 96 -3.12 -7.20 6.84
CA ASN A 96 -2.19 -6.13 6.46
C ASN A 96 -2.81 -4.74 6.65
N GLN A 97 -4.11 -4.58 6.34
CA GLN A 97 -4.84 -3.32 6.58
C GLN A 97 -4.85 -2.95 8.05
N LYS A 98 -5.16 -3.89 8.95
CA LYS A 98 -5.12 -3.65 10.40
C LYS A 98 -3.73 -3.26 10.88
N GLU A 99 -2.71 -3.98 10.41
CA GLU A 99 -1.33 -3.71 10.80
C GLU A 99 -0.86 -2.33 10.32
N MET A 100 -1.16 -1.94 9.08
CA MET A 100 -0.87 -0.61 8.55
C MET A 100 -1.59 0.49 9.34
N LEU A 101 -2.88 0.30 9.66
CA LEU A 101 -3.65 1.26 10.45
C LEU A 101 -3.04 1.50 11.84
N ASN A 102 -2.55 0.45 12.49
CA ASN A 102 -1.83 0.57 13.76
C ASN A 102 -0.48 1.26 13.57
N ALA A 103 0.22 1.00 12.47
CA ALA A 103 1.51 1.60 12.19
C ALA A 103 1.41 3.12 11.95
N PHE A 104 0.31 3.62 11.37
CA PHE A 104 0.10 5.07 11.21
C PHE A 104 -0.08 5.84 12.52
N THR A 105 -0.27 5.15 13.65
CA THR A 105 -0.33 5.81 14.97
C THR A 105 1.05 5.94 15.63
N VAL A 106 2.11 5.42 15.01
CA VAL A 106 3.48 5.49 15.56
C VAL A 106 3.98 6.94 15.53
N PRO A 107 4.58 7.48 16.61
CA PRO A 107 5.00 8.89 16.68
C PRO A 107 5.92 9.34 15.55
N ASN A 108 6.84 8.47 15.10
CA ASN A 108 7.75 8.79 13.99
C ASN A 108 6.99 9.00 12.67
N VAL A 109 5.97 8.19 12.41
CA VAL A 109 5.13 8.32 11.21
C VAL A 109 4.33 9.62 11.26
N ILE A 110 3.73 9.93 12.42
CA ILE A 110 2.95 11.16 12.61
C ILE A 110 3.83 12.40 12.44
N THR A 111 5.03 12.38 13.02
CA THR A 111 5.98 13.50 12.97
C THR A 111 6.58 13.66 11.57
N GLY A 112 7.01 12.54 10.96
CA GLY A 112 7.60 12.53 9.63
C GLY A 112 6.65 12.96 8.51
N LEU A 113 5.33 12.83 8.72
CA LEU A 113 4.29 13.24 7.78
C LEU A 113 3.47 14.44 8.27
N GLN A 114 4.01 15.24 9.19
CA GLN A 114 3.28 16.38 9.77
C GLN A 114 2.84 17.38 8.69
N LYS A 115 3.67 17.60 7.66
CA LYS A 115 3.36 18.52 6.54
C LYS A 115 2.28 17.95 5.62
N GLU A 116 2.15 16.63 5.53
CA GLU A 116 1.18 15.91 4.71
C GLU A 116 -0.01 15.36 5.53
N ARG A 117 -0.29 15.92 6.71
CA ARG A 117 -1.31 15.42 7.66
C ARG A 117 -2.68 15.19 7.03
N ASN A 118 -3.11 16.04 6.10
CA ASN A 118 -4.41 15.89 5.43
C ASN A 118 -4.45 14.66 4.51
N LEU A 119 -3.38 14.44 3.75
CA LEU A 119 -3.24 13.26 2.89
C LEU A 119 -3.10 11.98 3.71
N LEU A 120 -2.36 12.02 4.84
CA LEU A 120 -2.29 10.89 5.77
C LEU A 120 -3.66 10.54 6.35
N LYS A 121 -4.45 11.54 6.76
CA LYS A 121 -5.84 11.34 7.22
C LYS A 121 -6.72 10.74 6.13
N GLU A 122 -6.59 11.23 4.90
CA GLU A 122 -7.33 10.66 3.77
C GLU A 122 -6.96 9.20 3.52
N LEU A 123 -5.66 8.88 3.46
CA LEU A 123 -5.17 7.51 3.30
C LEU A 123 -5.73 6.58 4.39
N ILE A 124 -5.70 7.01 5.66
CA ILE A 124 -6.27 6.25 6.79
C ILE A 124 -7.77 6.03 6.59
N ASN A 125 -8.51 7.04 6.14
CA ASN A 125 -9.95 6.91 5.90
C ASN A 125 -10.23 5.93 4.76
N ARG A 126 -9.50 6.01 3.64
CA ARG A 126 -9.63 5.07 2.51
C ARG A 126 -9.38 3.63 2.96
N LEU A 127 -8.33 3.40 3.75
CA LEU A 127 -8.01 2.08 4.29
C LEU A 127 -9.07 1.56 5.26
N LYS A 128 -9.69 2.42 6.08
CA LYS A 128 -10.80 2.04 6.97
C LYS A 128 -12.08 1.68 6.22
N SER A 129 -12.30 2.28 5.05
CA SER A 129 -13.49 2.04 4.22
C SER A 129 -13.41 0.81 3.31
N VAL A 130 -12.31 0.06 3.34
CA VAL A 130 -12.15 -1.14 2.49
C VAL A 130 -13.19 -2.19 2.84
N LYS A 131 -13.90 -2.65 1.81
CA LYS A 131 -14.80 -3.82 1.90
C LYS A 131 -14.01 -5.08 1.63
N PHE A 132 -14.15 -6.06 2.51
CA PHE A 132 -13.41 -7.32 2.44
C PHE A 132 -14.31 -8.48 2.03
N PHE A 133 -13.72 -9.40 1.27
CA PHE A 133 -14.36 -10.62 0.81
C PHE A 133 -13.45 -11.81 1.12
N LYS A 134 -14.05 -12.92 1.56
CA LYS A 134 -13.31 -14.14 1.88
C LYS A 134 -12.92 -14.85 0.59
N LEU A 135 -11.63 -15.15 0.43
CA LEU A 135 -11.12 -15.94 -0.69
C LEU A 135 -11.53 -17.41 -0.48
N LYS A 136 -12.34 -17.92 -1.40
CA LYS A 136 -12.78 -19.33 -1.44
C LYS A 136 -11.66 -20.26 -1.89
#